data_AF-A0A3M1T6W3-F1
#
_entry.id   AF-A0A3M1T6W3-F1
#
_cell.length_a   1.000
_cell.length_b   1.000
_cell.length_c   1.000
_cell.angle_alpha   90.00
_cell.angle_beta   90.00
_cell.angle_gamma   90.00
#
_symmetry.space_group_name_H-M   'P 1'
#
loop_
_entity.id
_entity.type
_entity.pdbx_description
1 polymer ?
#
loop_
_entity_poly.entity_id
_entity_poly.type
_entity_poly.pdbx_seq_one_letter_code
_entity_poly.pdbx_strand_id
1 'polypeptide(L)'
;MAVILAVGGGVLALVATVILVVQAFRVHVGWGLASLFIPGAIFLFAVVHFRRARGTVLLWAIGLLASAAGNVQLIREGIEAGMQPVHLPWLGGDGADGQ
;
A
#
# COMPACT_ATOMS: atom_id res chain seq x y z
N MET A 1 3.75 -3.30 -15.95
CA MET A 1 4.68 -3.72 -14.86
C MET A 1 4.41 -3.00 -13.54
N ALA A 2 3.88 -1.76 -13.55
CA ALA A 2 3.52 -0.99 -12.35
C ALA A 2 2.58 -1.71 -11.37
N VAL A 3 1.57 -2.44 -11.88
CA VAL A 3 0.64 -3.24 -11.05
C VAL A 3 1.37 -4.30 -10.21
N ILE A 4 2.36 -4.98 -10.78
CA ILE A 4 3.13 -6.03 -10.08
C ILE A 4 3.94 -5.42 -8.94
N LEU A 5 4.52 -4.23 -9.15
CA LEU A 5 5.26 -3.51 -8.10
C LEU A 5 4.32 -3.00 -7.00
N ALA A 6 3.16 -2.45 -7.38
CA ALA A 6 2.14 -1.96 -6.45
C ALA A 6 1.61 -3.10 -5.56
N VAL A 7 1.17 -4.19 -6.17
CA VAL A 7 0.58 -5.35 -5.47
C VAL A 7 1.65 -6.15 -4.75
N GLY A 8 2.75 -6.49 -5.43
CA GLY A 8 3.85 -7.27 -4.85
C GLY A 8 4.52 -6.56 -3.67
N GLY A 9 4.79 -5.26 -3.81
CA GLY A 9 5.30 -4.44 -2.71
C GLY A 9 4.30 -4.34 -1.55
N GLY A 10 3.01 -4.21 -1.87
CA GLY A 10 1.94 -4.17 -0.87
C GLY A 10 1.86 -5.47 -0.06
N VAL A 11 1.91 -6.62 -0.72
CA VAL A 11 1.95 -7.94 -0.06
C VAL A 11 3.19 -8.08 0.82
N LEU A 12 4.36 -7.66 0.32
CA LEU A 12 5.61 -7.72 1.08
C LEU A 12 5.53 -6.86 2.36
N ALA A 13 4.99 -5.64 2.25
CA ALA A 13 4.75 -4.75 3.39
C ALA A 13 3.75 -5.36 4.38
N LEU A 14 2.71 -6.04 3.89
CA LEU A 14 1.71 -6.68 4.74
C LEU A 14 2.32 -7.85 5.53
N VAL A 15 3.11 -8.70 4.87
CA VAL A 15 3.87 -9.78 5.52
C VAL A 15 4.84 -9.21 6.56
N ALA A 16 5.59 -8.16 6.22
CA ALA A 16 6.51 -7.53 7.16
C ALA A 16 5.78 -6.91 8.37
N THR A 17 4.58 -6.37 8.18
CA THR A 17 3.71 -5.90 9.28
C THR A 17 3.37 -7.04 10.23
N VAL A 18 2.93 -8.19 9.70
CA VAL A 18 2.60 -9.37 10.51
C VAL A 18 3.82 -9.85 11.29
N ILE A 19 4.99 -9.91 10.66
CA ILE A 19 6.24 -10.27 11.33
C ILE A 19 6.58 -9.29 12.46
N LEU A 20 6.36 -7.99 12.25
CA LEU A 20 6.54 -6.95 13.27
C LEU A 20 5.60 -7.15 14.46
N VAL A 21 4.32 -7.45 14.21
CA VAL A 21 3.34 -7.76 15.27
C VAL A 21 3.78 -9.01 16.05
N VAL A 22 4.19 -10.08 15.37
CA VAL A 22 4.69 -11.30 16.03
C VAL A 22 5.92 -10.99 16.86
N GLN A 23 6.86 -10.18 16.37
CA GLN A 23 8.01 -9.76 17.15
C GLN A 23 7.61 -8.90 18.36
N ALA A 24 6.59 -8.03 18.23
CA ALA A 24 6.06 -7.27 19.36
C ALA A 24 5.50 -8.20 20.45
N PHE A 25 4.72 -9.22 20.07
CA PHE A 25 4.25 -10.26 21.00
C PHE A 25 5.40 -11.04 21.65
N ARG A 26 6.49 -11.33 20.91
CA ARG A 26 7.67 -12.03 21.45
C ARG A 26 8.47 -11.19 22.43
N VAL A 27 8.40 -9.87 22.37
CA VAL A 27 9.06 -8.98 23.34
C VAL A 27 8.17 -8.81 24.57
N HIS A 28 6.90 -8.44 24.38
CA HIS A 28 5.94 -8.28 25.46
C HIS A 28 4.51 -8.34 24.91
N VAL A 29 3.65 -9.12 25.57
CA VAL A 29 2.24 -9.26 25.18
C VAL A 29 1.52 -7.90 25.09
N GLY A 30 1.86 -6.95 25.97
CA GLY A 30 1.29 -5.59 25.94
C GLY A 30 1.58 -4.82 24.66
N TRP A 31 2.79 -4.96 24.09
CA TRP A 31 3.14 -4.34 22.82
C TRP A 31 2.43 -5.02 21.64
N GLY A 32 2.29 -6.35 21.69
CA GLY A 32 1.52 -7.10 20.69
C GLY A 32 0.05 -6.66 20.66
N LEU A 33 -0.60 -6.60 21.82
CA LEU A 33 -1.99 -6.13 21.93
C LEU A 33 -2.12 -4.66 21.50
N ALA A 34 -1.23 -3.78 21.97
CA ALA A 34 -1.25 -2.38 21.59
C ALA A 34 -1.14 -2.20 20.07
N SER A 35 -0.28 -2.97 19.40
CA SER A 35 -0.10 -2.93 17.95
C SER A 35 -1.34 -3.40 17.17
N LEU A 36 -2.16 -4.27 17.78
CA LEU A 36 -3.38 -4.81 17.17
C LEU A 36 -4.57 -3.85 17.30
N PHE A 37 -4.71 -3.20 18.46
CA PHE A 37 -5.79 -2.25 18.74
C PHE A 37 -5.48 -0.84 18.25
N ILE A 38 -4.21 -0.45 18.25
CA ILE A 38 -3.74 0.87 17.87
C ILE A 38 -2.74 0.68 16.72
N PRO A 39 -3.15 0.89 15.46
CA PRO A 39 -2.25 0.73 14.32
C PRO A 39 -1.02 1.65 14.43
N GLY A 40 -1.13 2.79 15.13
CA GLY A 40 -0.02 3.68 15.44
C GLY A 40 1.02 3.11 16.42
N ALA A 41 0.64 2.18 17.30
CA ALA A 41 1.54 1.63 18.31
C ALA A 41 2.66 0.76 17.70
N ILE A 42 2.44 0.22 16.49
CA ILE A 42 3.46 -0.53 15.77
C ILE A 42 4.66 0.36 15.37
N PHE A 43 4.39 1.63 15.05
CA PHE A 43 5.44 2.61 14.74
C PHE A 43 6.21 2.96 16.00
N LEU A 44 5.52 3.13 17.12
CA LEU A 44 6.17 3.38 18.41
C LEU A 44 7.05 2.20 18.83
N PHE A 45 6.55 0.97 18.65
CA PHE A 45 7.34 -0.24 18.88
C PHE A 45 8.57 -0.29 17.99
N ALA A 46 8.44 0.04 16.69
CA ALA A 46 9.57 0.08 15.76
C ALA A 46 10.65 1.08 16.19
N VAL A 47 10.27 2.26 16.69
CA VAL A 47 11.20 3.28 17.19
C VAL A 47 11.87 2.85 18.50
N VAL A 48 11.08 2.37 19.47
CA VAL A 48 11.58 1.99 20.81
C VAL A 48 12.44 0.72 20.75
N HIS A 49 12.07 -0.26 19.91
CA HIS A 49 12.76 -1.56 19.80
C HIS A 49 13.54 -1.69 18.48
N PHE A 50 14.08 -0.58 17.97
CA PHE A 50 14.74 -0.51 16.67
C PHE A 50 15.89 -1.52 16.50
N ARG A 51 16.69 -1.79 17.55
CA ARG A 51 17.78 -2.79 17.47
C ARG A 51 17.29 -4.22 17.15
N ARG A 52 16.08 -4.58 17.57
CA ARG A 52 15.53 -5.92 17.39
C ARG A 52 14.63 -6.01 16.16
N ALA A 53 13.93 -4.92 15.84
CA ALA A 53 13.02 -4.82 14.72
C ALA A 53 13.69 -4.38 13.40
N ARG A 54 14.95 -3.90 13.42
CA ARG A 54 15.67 -3.32 12.27
C ARG A 54 15.52 -4.08 10.95
N GLY A 55 15.71 -5.40 10.97
CA GLY A 55 15.61 -6.23 9.77
C GLY A 55 14.19 -6.23 9.17
N THR A 56 13.18 -6.41 10.04
CA THR A 56 11.77 -6.40 9.64
C THR A 56 11.31 -5.02 9.19
N VAL A 57 11.76 -3.96 9.87
CA VAL A 57 11.47 -2.56 9.52
C VAL A 57 12.08 -2.20 8.16
N LEU A 58 13.30 -2.67 7.86
CA LEU A 58 13.90 -2.49 6.53
C LEU A 58 13.07 -3.20 5.45
N LEU A 59 12.65 -4.45 5.70
CA LEU A 59 11.85 -5.21 4.77
C LEU A 59 10.50 -4.50 4.49
N TRP A 60 9.88 -3.99 5.56
CA TRP A 60 8.64 -3.21 5.49
C TRP A 60 8.83 -1.93 4.67
N ALA A 61 9.91 -1.17 4.95
CA ALA A 61 10.23 0.06 4.23
C ALA A 61 10.46 -0.20 2.74
N ILE A 62 11.20 -1.24 2.37
CA ILE A 62 11.46 -1.61 0.97
C ILE A 62 10.17 -2.00 0.25
N GLY A 63 9.33 -2.83 0.89
CA GLY A 63 8.04 -3.22 0.33
C GLY A 63 7.11 -2.02 0.11
N LEU A 64 7.08 -1.10 1.07
CA LEU A 64 6.27 0.11 1.01
C LEU A 64 6.77 1.07 -0.08
N LEU A 65 8.09 1.21 -0.22
CA LEU A 65 8.71 2.03 -1.28
C LEU A 65 8.38 1.46 -2.67
N ALA A 66 8.49 0.14 -2.84
CA ALA A 66 8.15 -0.54 -4.09
C ALA A 66 6.66 -0.39 -4.43
N SER A 67 5.79 -0.52 -3.43
CA SER A 67 4.35 -0.33 -3.61
C SER A 67 4.00 1.11 -3.99
N ALA A 68 4.60 2.09 -3.32
CA ALA A 68 4.42 3.51 -3.61
C ALA A 68 4.90 3.85 -5.02
N ALA A 69 6.06 3.34 -5.44
CA ALA A 69 6.58 3.53 -6.80
C ALA A 69 5.63 2.96 -7.86
N GLY A 70 5.09 1.75 -7.64
CA GLY A 70 4.10 1.14 -8.53
C GLY A 70 2.81 1.96 -8.63
N ASN A 71 2.29 2.47 -7.51
CA ASN A 71 1.11 3.34 -7.50
C ASN A 71 1.35 4.67 -8.23
N VAL A 72 2.52 5.29 -8.04
CA VAL A 72 2.88 6.53 -8.74
C VAL A 72 2.94 6.32 -10.25
N GLN A 73 3.48 5.19 -10.71
CA GLN A 73 3.46 4.86 -12.14
C GLN A 73 2.04 4.65 -12.67
N LEU A 74 1.19 3.91 -11.94
CA LEU A 74 -0.21 3.72 -12.29
C LEU A 74 -0.98 5.05 -12.43
N ILE A 75 -0.73 5.99 -11.51
CA ILE A 75 -1.34 7.32 -11.55
C ILE A 75 -0.82 8.12 -12.75
N ARG A 76 0.49 8.06 -13.04
CA ARG A 76 1.08 8.70 -14.23
C ARG A 76 0.50 8.14 -15.52
N GLU A 77 0.43 6.82 -15.65
CA GLU A 77 -0.19 6.14 -16.79
C GLU A 77 -1.66 6.58 -16.96
N GLY A 78 -2.43 6.71 -15.86
CA GLY A 78 -3.81 7.19 -15.91
C GLY A 78 -3.96 8.68 -16.28
N ILE A 79 -3.00 9.53 -15.89
CA ILE A 79 -2.98 10.95 -16.25
C ILE A 79 -2.55 11.13 -17.71
N GLU A 80 -1.56 10.37 -18.18
CA GLU A 80 -1.05 10.39 -19.56
C GLU A 80 -2.04 9.77 -20.54
N ALA A 81 -2.79 8.73 -20.11
CA ALA A 81 -3.95 8.23 -20.83
C ALA A 81 -5.10 9.24 -20.90
N GLY A 82 -4.96 10.38 -20.20
CA GLY A 82 -5.76 11.57 -20.38
C GLY A 82 -7.22 11.29 -20.15
N MET A 83 -7.60 10.94 -18.90
CA MET A 83 -9.00 10.94 -18.42
C MET A 83 -9.98 10.60 -19.54
N GLN A 84 -9.84 9.41 -20.14
CA GLN A 84 -10.76 9.01 -21.20
C GLN A 84 -12.17 9.10 -20.60
N PRO A 85 -13.06 9.95 -21.12
CA PRO A 85 -14.44 9.95 -20.64
C PRO A 85 -14.90 8.52 -20.80
N VAL A 86 -15.49 7.94 -19.76
CA VAL A 86 -16.13 6.63 -19.87
C VAL A 86 -17.04 6.75 -21.09
N HIS A 87 -16.67 6.09 -22.19
CA HIS A 87 -17.46 6.10 -23.40
C HIS A 87 -18.65 5.20 -23.09
N LEU A 88 -19.67 5.78 -22.46
CA LEU A 88 -20.93 5.16 -22.15
C LEU A 88 -21.64 4.99 -23.51
N PRO A 89 -21.76 3.77 -24.08
CA PRO A 89 -22.37 3.59 -25.40
C PRO A 89 -23.83 4.05 -25.47
N TRP A 90 -24.45 4.36 -24.32
CA TRP A 90 -25.81 4.90 -24.20
C TRP A 90 -25.86 6.44 -24.10
N LEU A 91 -24.73 7.13 -24.19
CA LEU A 91 -24.63 8.59 -24.15
C LEU A 91 -24.19 9.17 -25.52
N GLY A 92 -24.43 8.40 -26.59
CA GLY A 92 -24.42 8.89 -27.97
C GLY A 92 -25.73 9.60 -28.27
N GLY A 93 -25.64 10.83 -28.78
CA GLY A 93 -26.80 11.59 -29.22
C GLY A 93 -27.38 11.00 -30.50
N ASP A 94 -28.41 10.16 -30.37
CA ASP A 94 -29.21 9.63 -31.48
C ASP A 94 -30.21 10.68 -32.02
N GLY A 95 -29.78 11.91 -32.31
CA GLY A 95 -30.76 12.94 -32.69
C GLY A 95 -30.28 14.25 -33.30
N ALA A 96 -29.15 14.29 -34.00
CA ALA A 96 -28.69 15.54 -34.64
C ALA A 96 -28.35 15.41 -36.14
N ASP A 97 -28.82 14.36 -36.80
CA ASP A 97 -28.86 14.18 -38.25
C ASP A 97 -30.31 14.30 -38.75
N GLY A 98 -30.90 15.45 -38.39
CA GLY A 98 -32.15 15.95 -38.94
C GLY A 98 -31.94 17.32 -39.56
N GLN A 99 -31.22 17.35 -40.70
CA GLN A 99 -31.39 18.28 -41.84
C GLN A 99 -30.25 18.13 -42.86
#